data_AF-A0A950RC94-F1
#
_entry.id   AF-A0A950RC94-F1
#
_cell.length_a   1.000
_cell.length_b   1.000
_cell.length_c   1.000
_cell.angle_alpha   90.00
_cell.angle_beta   90.00
_cell.angle_gamma   90.00
#
_symmetry.space_group_name_H-M   'P 1'
#
loop_
_entity.id
_entity.type
_entity.pdbx_description
1 polymer ?
#
loop_
_entity_poly.entity_id
_entity_poly.type
_entity_poly.pdbx_seq_one_letter_code
_entity_poly.pdbx_strand_id
1 'polypeptide(L)' 'MANALQQLADTGVAVWLDDLSRARIQSGELARMVEHGGVVGITTNPTIF' A
#
# COMPACT_ATOMS: atom_id res chain seq x y z
N MET A 1 14.42 13.58 -3.57
CA MET A 1 14.36 13.14 -2.15
C MET A 1 13.60 11.82 -2.11
N ALA A 2 14.09 10.83 -1.35
CA ALA A 2 13.33 9.61 -1.10
C ALA A 2 12.06 9.96 -0.33
N ASN A 3 10.92 9.37 -0.69
CA ASN A 3 9.68 9.55 0.07
C ASN A 3 9.78 8.78 1.40
N ALA A 4 8.91 9.11 2.38
CA ALA A 4 8.97 8.51 3.71
C ALA A 4 8.86 6.98 3.70
N LEU A 5 8.10 6.42 2.75
CA LEU A 5 7.92 4.97 2.62
C LEU A 5 9.20 4.28 2.13
N GLN A 6 9.95 4.93 1.24
CA GLN A 6 11.26 4.45 0.82
C GLN A 6 12.27 4.47 1.98
N GLN A 7 12.27 5.52 2.81
CA GLN A 7 13.14 5.59 3.98
C GLN A 7 12.84 4.46 4.99
N LEU A 8 11.56 4.12 5.19
CA LEU A 8 11.16 2.97 6.00
C LEU A 8 11.67 1.65 5.40
N ALA A 9 11.51 1.45 4.09
CA ALA A 9 12.02 0.27 3.39
C ALA A 9 13.55 0.15 3.52
N ASP A 10 14.29 1.26 3.39
CA ASP A 10 15.75 1.30 3.54
C ASP A 10 16.21 0.89 4.95
N THR A 11 15.33 1.03 5.97
CA THR A 11 15.57 0.55 7.34
C THR A 11 15.06 -0.87 7.60
N GLY A 12 14.54 -1.56 6.59
CA GLY A 12 14.04 -2.94 6.68
C GLY A 12 12.56 -3.06 7.12
N VAL A 13 11.80 -1.97 7.09
CA VAL A 13 10.37 -1.97 7.47
C VAL A 13 9.50 -2.27 6.25
N ALA A 14 8.62 -3.25 6.35
CA ALA A 14 7.62 -3.57 5.34
C ALA A 14 6.32 -2.78 5.59
N VAL A 15 5.87 -1.99 4.61
CA VAL A 15 4.64 -1.17 4.70
C VAL A 15 3.46 -1.90 4.07
N TRP A 16 2.36 -1.99 4.82
CA TRP A 16 1.13 -2.68 4.42
C TRP A 16 -0.05 -1.70 4.38
N LEU A 17 -1.00 -1.98 3.48
CA LEU A 17 -2.24 -1.22 3.35
C LEU A 17 -3.39 -1.95 4.07
N ASP A 18 -4.08 -1.26 4.99
CA ASP A 18 -5.21 -1.82 5.76
C ASP A 18 -6.60 -1.55 5.15
N ASP A 19 -6.65 -1.14 3.89
CA ASP A 19 -7.89 -0.87 3.17
C ASP A 19 -7.87 -1.54 1.80
N LEU A 20 -8.88 -2.37 1.54
CA LEU A 20 -9.08 -3.00 0.24
C LEU A 20 -10.52 -2.76 -0.22
N SER A 21 -10.69 -2.08 -1.35
CA SER A 21 -12.00 -1.86 -1.95
C SER A 21 -12.02 -2.24 -3.43
N ARG A 22 -13.20 -2.63 -3.92
CA ARG A 22 -13.38 -2.97 -5.35
C ARG A 22 -13.06 -1.78 -6.26
N ALA A 23 -13.43 -0.56 -5.83
CA ALA A 23 -13.14 0.66 -6.56
C ALA A 23 -11.62 0.88 -6.72
N ARG A 24 -10.85 0.68 -5.64
CA ARG A 24 -9.38 0.81 -5.63
C ARG A 24 -8.68 -0.20 -6.55
N ILE A 25 -9.24 -1.41 -6.66
CA ILE A 25 -8.75 -2.43 -7.60
C ILE A 25 -9.07 -2.01 -9.04
N GLN A 26 -10.34 -1.68 -9.32
CA GLN A 26 -10.81 -1.40 -10.68
C GLN A 26 -10.21 -0.12 -11.27
N SER A 27 -9.89 0.87 -10.44
CA SER A 27 -9.24 2.11 -10.87
C SER A 27 -7.75 1.94 -11.19
N GLY A 28 -7.15 0.79 -10.84
CA GLY A 28 -5.70 0.56 -10.93
C GLY A 28 -4.90 1.27 -9.84
N GLU A 29 -5.55 1.94 -8.89
CA GLU A 29 -4.84 2.67 -7.84
C GLU A 29 -4.07 1.74 -6.90
N LEU A 30 -4.62 0.54 -6.62
CA LEU A 30 -3.89 -0.48 -5.86
C LEU A 30 -2.58 -0.88 -6.53
N ALA A 31 -2.61 -1.12 -7.85
CA ALA A 31 -1.41 -1.48 -8.61
C ALA A 31 -0.36 -0.37 -8.54
N ARG A 32 -0.78 0.89 -8.71
CA ARG A 32 0.11 2.05 -8.59
C ARG A 32 0.75 2.16 -7.20
N MET A 33 0.02 1.84 -6.13
CA MET A 33 0.56 1.84 -4.76
C MET A 33 1.61 0.75 -4.54
N VAL A 34 1.46 -0.41 -5.18
CA VAL A 34 2.46 -1.48 -5.13
C VAL A 34 3.69 -1.12 -5.97
N GLU A 35 3.48 -0.67 -7.21
CA GLU A 35 4.57 -0.40 -8.16
C GLU A 35 5.39 0.85 -7.83
N HIS A 36 4.74 1.88 -7.27
CA HIS A 36 5.34 3.20 -7.09
C HIS A 36 5.16 3.78 -5.68
N GLY A 37 4.29 3.16 -4.87
CA GLY A 37 3.95 3.64 -3.53
C GLY A 37 4.71 2.94 -2.40
N GLY A 38 5.44 1.85 -2.66
CA GLY A 38 6.19 1.15 -1.61
C GLY A 38 5.32 0.27 -0.69
N VAL A 39 4.07 -0.01 -1.07
CA VAL A 39 3.21 -0.97 -0.37
C VAL A 39 3.56 -2.38 -0.81
N VAL A 40 3.80 -3.28 0.14
CA VAL A 40 4.23 -4.67 -0.13
C VAL A 40 3.26 -5.73 0.38
N GLY A 41 2.18 -5.32 1.05
CA GLY A 41 1.16 -6.22 1.58
C GLY A 41 -0.16 -5.50 1.82
N ILE A 42 -1.23 -6.27 1.99
CA ILE A 42 -2.59 -5.76 2.18
C ILE A 42 -3.30 -6.59 3.25
N THR A 43 -4.06 -5.95 4.12
CA THR A 43 -5.01 -6.59 5.04
C THR A 43 -6.45 -6.17 4.74
N THR A 44 -7.40 -7.05 5.03
CA THR A 44 -8.83 -6.73 5.03
C THR A 44 -9.29 -6.54 6.46
N ASN A 45 -10.01 -5.44 6.73
CA ASN A 45 -10.55 -5.11 8.06
C ASN A 45 -12.09 -5.03 7.99
N PRO A 46 -12.85 -5.86 8.73
CA PRO A 46 -14.32 -5.87 8.66
C PRO A 46 -15.02 -4.56 9.02
N THR A 47 -14.37 -3.64 9.72
CA THR A 47 -14.97 -2.34 10.08
C THR A 47 -14.89 -1.32 8.93
N ILE A 48 -14.01 -1.58 7.95
CA ILE A 48 -13.73 -0.68 6.82
C ILE A 48 -14.53 -1.12 5.57
N PHE A 49 -14.91 -2.40 5.48
CA PHE A 49 -15.80 -2.95 4.45
C PHE A 49 -17.27 -2.63 4.74
#